data_AF-A0A9E2RBE4-F1
#
_entry.id   AF-A0A9E2RBE4-F1
#
_cell.length_a   1.000
_cell.length_b   1.000
_cell.length_c   1.000
_cell.angle_alpha   90.00
_cell.angle_beta   90.00
_cell.angle_gamma   90.00
#
_symmetry.space_group_name_H-M   'P 1'
#
loop_
_entity.id
_entity.type
_entity.pdbx_description
1 polymer ?
#
loop_
_entity_poly.entity_id
_entity_poly.type
_entity_poly.pdbx_seq_one_letter_code
_entity_poly.pdbx_strand_id
1 'polypeptide(L)' 'MGLFSTPDPNLSLQLARIERKLDAIMQRLQIEVPDDGLDDLRELVKLNRKIEAIKVYRERTGATLADAKAMIDSL' A
#
# COMPACT_ATOMS: atom_id res chain seq x y z
N MET A 1 -5.51 -12.22 23.31
CA MET A 1 -5.73 -11.35 22.13
C MET A 1 -4.45 -11.40 21.31
N GLY A 2 -4.43 -12.20 20.24
CA GLY A 2 -3.21 -12.52 19.48
C GLY A 2 -3.49 -13.52 18.37
N LEU A 3 -4.23 -13.08 17.35
CA LEU A 3 -4.51 -13.82 16.12
C LEU A 3 -3.54 -13.38 15.03
N PHE A 4 -2.25 -13.62 15.23
CA PHE A 4 -1.31 -13.63 14.11
C PHE A 4 -1.02 -15.09 13.83
N SER A 5 -1.93 -15.71 13.08
CA SER A 5 -1.72 -17.04 12.50
C SER A 5 -0.34 -17.11 11.90
N THR A 6 0.42 -18.13 12.26
CA THR A 6 1.60 -18.56 11.51
C THR A 6 1.22 -18.62 10.03
N PRO A 7 1.93 -17.92 9.12
CA PRO A 7 1.56 -17.94 7.72
C PRO A 7 1.68 -19.37 7.18
N ASP A 8 0.58 -19.88 6.63
CA ASP A 8 0.55 -21.20 6.00
C ASP A 8 1.60 -21.25 4.89
N PRO A 9 2.62 -22.12 4.96
CA PRO A 9 3.75 -22.09 4.04
C PRO A 9 3.33 -22.35 2.58
N ASN A 10 2.20 -23.04 2.39
CA ASN A 10 1.63 -23.30 1.07
C ASN A 10 0.99 -22.04 0.47
N LEU A 11 0.33 -21.22 1.31
CA LEU A 11 -0.24 -19.94 0.91
C LEU A 11 0.86 -18.97 0.47
N SER A 12 1.98 -18.92 1.19
CA SER A 12 3.13 -18.09 0.83
C SER A 12 3.75 -18.49 -0.51
N LEU A 13 3.86 -19.79 -0.80
CA LEU A 13 4.38 -20.27 -2.08
C LEU A 13 3.43 -19.98 -3.24
N GLN A 14 2.12 -20.15 -3.01
CA GLN A 14 1.10 -19.81 -4.01
C GLN A 14 1.08 -18.30 -4.28
N LEU A 15 1.17 -17.47 -3.24
CA LEU A 15 1.24 -16.02 -3.34
C LEU A 15 2.45 -15.57 -4.17
N ALA A 16 3.66 -16.07 -3.86
CA ALA A 16 4.87 -15.72 -4.61
C ALA A 16 4.77 -16.10 -6.10
N ARG A 17 4.08 -17.20 -6.42
CA ARG A 17 3.84 -17.60 -7.82
C ARG A 17 2.86 -16.68 -8.53
N ILE A 18 1.85 -16.17 -7.82
CA ILE A 18 0.88 -15.20 -8.34
C ILE A 18 1.58 -13.85 -8.55
N GLU A 19 2.34 -13.36 -7.57
CA GLU A 19 3.10 -12.10 -7.66
C GLU A 19 4.03 -12.10 -8.88
N ARG A 20 4.80 -13.18 -9.10
CA ARG A 20 5.68 -13.28 -10.30
C ARG A 20 4.92 -13.24 -11.61
N LYS A 21 3.74 -13.86 -11.69
CA LYS A 21 2.91 -13.83 -12.90
C LYS A 21 2.31 -12.45 -13.13
N LEU A 22 1.87 -11.81 -12.04
CA LEU A 22 1.35 -10.45 -12.08
C LEU A 22 2.43 -9.50 -12.61
N ASP A 23 3.66 -9.59 -12.10
CA ASP A 23 4.78 -8.78 -12.55
C ASP A 23 5.05 -8.95 -14.06
N ALA A 24 5.10 -10.20 -14.54
CA ALA A 24 5.27 -10.48 -15.96
C ALA A 24 4.12 -9.95 -16.85
N ILE A 25 2.89 -9.95 -16.34
CA ILE A 25 1.73 -9.38 -17.04
C ILE A 25 1.80 -7.85 -17.05
N MET A 26 2.11 -7.23 -15.92
CA MET A 26 2.25 -5.78 -15.78
C MET A 26 3.34 -5.23 -16.71
N GLN A 27 4.50 -5.90 -16.77
CA GLN A 27 5.58 -5.56 -17.69
C GLN A 27 5.14 -5.65 -19.16
N ARG A 28 4.40 -6.70 -19.54
CA ARG A 28 3.96 -6.90 -20.92
C ARG A 28 2.86 -5.94 -21.35
N LEU A 29 2.01 -5.52 -20.42
CA LEU A 29 0.92 -4.58 -20.67
C LEU A 29 1.35 -3.11 -20.51
N GLN A 30 2.61 -2.84 -20.15
CA GLN A 30 3.12 -1.50 -19.86
C GLN A 30 2.21 -0.75 -18.86
N ILE A 31 1.69 -1.47 -17.87
CA ILE A 31 0.89 -0.87 -16.82
C ILE A 31 1.88 -0.20 -15.87
N GLU A 32 1.97 1.12 -15.95
CA GLU A 32 2.47 1.92 -14.83
C GLU A 32 1.47 1.71 -13.70
N VAL A 33 1.85 0.85 -12.75
CA VAL A 33 1.22 0.84 -11.44
C VAL A 33 1.54 2.22 -10.89
N PRO A 34 0.55 3.12 -10.72
CA PRO A 34 0.81 4.35 -10.01
C PRO A 34 1.39 3.90 -8.67
N ASP A 35 2.62 4.30 -8.37
CA ASP A 35 3.17 4.12 -7.05
C ASP A 35 2.07 4.59 -6.11
N ASP A 36 1.58 3.68 -5.27
CA ASP A 36 0.36 3.89 -4.47
C ASP A 36 0.53 5.12 -3.54
N GLY A 37 1.70 5.78 -3.59
CA GLY A 37 2.10 6.91 -2.79
C GLY A 37 2.30 6.49 -1.37
N LEU A 38 1.98 5.25 -1.01
CA LEU A 38 2.10 4.71 0.31
C LEU A 38 3.55 4.74 0.77
N ASP A 39 4.54 4.64 -0.12
CA ASP A 39 5.95 4.77 0.26
C ASP A 39 6.31 6.24 0.57
N ASP A 40 5.95 7.19 -0.31
CA ASP A 40 6.06 8.64 -0.05
C ASP A 40 5.34 9.04 1.25
N LEU A 41 4.16 8.48 1.49
CA LEU A 41 3.31 8.74 2.65
C LEU A 41 3.90 8.11 3.91
N ARG A 42 4.50 6.93 3.83
CA ARG A 42 5.25 6.31 4.94
C ARG A 42 6.44 7.15 5.34
N GLU A 43 7.19 7.69 4.37
CA GLU A 43 8.29 8.60 4.66
C GLU A 43 7.79 9.91 5.30
N LEU A 44 6.71 10.49 4.80
CA LEU A 44 6.09 11.68 5.40
C LEU A 44 5.58 11.43 6.82
N VAL A 45 5.02 10.26 7.12
CA VAL A 45 4.61 9.86 8.47
C VAL A 45 5.82 9.71 9.39
N LYS A 46 6.90 9.06 8.94
CA LYS A 46 8.17 8.95 9.69
C LYS A 46 8.79 10.32 10.00
N LEU A 47 8.63 11.28 9.08
CA LEU A 47 9.08 12.66 9.25
C LEU A 47 8.14 13.51 10.13
N ASN A 48 7.13 12.91 10.78
CA ASN A 48 6.11 13.58 11.58
C ASN A 48 5.22 14.57 10.80
N ARG A 49 5.20 14.48 9.47
CA ARG A 49 4.43 15.34 8.56
C ARG A 49 3.09 14.70 8.16
N LYS A 50 2.35 14.19 9.16
CA LYS A 50 1.05 13.50 8.95
C LYS A 50 0.03 14.35 8.17
N ILE A 51 0.02 15.67 8.37
CA ILE A 51 -0.92 16.58 7.67
C ILE A 51 -0.65 16.61 6.17
N GLU A 52 0.62 16.66 5.77
CA GLU A 52 1.01 16.60 4.36
C GLU A 52 0.71 15.24 3.75
N ALA A 53 0.95 14.15 4.50
CA ALA A 53 0.60 12.81 4.06
C ALA A 53 -0.92 12.69 3.78
N ILE A 54 -1.76 13.18 4.69
CA ILE A 54 -3.22 13.22 4.48
C ILE A 54 -3.59 14.06 3.25
N LYS A 55 -2.92 15.20 3.03
CA LYS A 55 -3.19 16.06 1.87
C LYS A 55 -2.85 15.35 0.56
N VAL A 56 -1.65 14.77 0.46
CA VAL A 56 -1.18 14.03 -0.72
C VAL A 56 -2.09 12.83 -1.00
N TYR A 57 -2.46 12.06 0.02
CA TYR A 57 -3.35 10.92 -0.14
C TYR A 57 -4.72 11.33 -0.70
N ARG A 58 -5.30 12.43 -0.20
CA ARG A 58 -6.58 12.96 -0.71
C ARG A 58 -6.49 13.49 -2.13
N GLU A 59 -5.39 14.17 -2.49
CA GLU A 59 -5.20 14.68 -3.85
C GLU A 59 -5.03 13.54 -4.87
N ARG A 60 -4.42 12.42 -4.47
CA ARG A 60 -4.22 11.25 -5.34
C ARG A 60 -5.44 10.34 -5.44
N THR A 61 -6.10 10.04 -4.33
CA THR A 61 -7.21 9.07 -4.28
C THR A 61 -8.59 9.70 -4.35
N GLY A 62 -8.70 11.01 -4.15
CA GLY A 62 -9.99 11.69 -3.97
C GLY A 62 -10.71 11.34 -2.66
N ALA A 63 -10.04 10.65 -1.75
CA ALA A 63 -10.62 10.20 -0.49
C ALA A 63 -11.08 11.36 0.41
N THR A 64 -12.05 11.07 1.27
CA THR A 64 -12.51 12.04 2.27
C THR A 64 -11.42 12.29 3.31
N LEU A 65 -11.49 13.41 4.04
CA LEU A 65 -10.53 13.74 5.09
C LEU A 65 -10.49 12.66 6.18
N ALA A 66 -11.64 12.05 6.47
CA ALA A 66 -11.74 10.99 7.48
C ALA A 66 -11.02 9.72 7.02
N ASP A 67 -11.26 9.27 5.79
CA ASP A 67 -10.62 8.07 5.24
C ASP A 67 -9.11 8.24 5.11
N ALA A 68 -8.68 9.41 4.62
CA ALA A 68 -7.27 9.74 4.49
C ALA A 68 -6.57 9.78 5.85
N LYS A 69 -7.20 10.38 6.86
CA LYS A 69 -6.65 10.38 8.21
C LYS A 69 -6.58 8.95 8.77
N ALA A 70 -7.62 8.14 8.62
CA ALA A 70 -7.66 6.77 9.15
C ALA A 70 -6.56 5.88 8.53
N MET A 71 -6.32 6.01 7.23
CA MET A 71 -5.22 5.31 6.55
C MET A 71 -3.85 5.77 7.08
N ILE A 72 -3.63 7.07 7.18
CA ILE A 72 -2.35 7.64 7.66
C ILE A 72 -2.10 7.36 9.15
N ASP A 73 -3.14 7.26 9.98
CA ASP A 73 -3.00 6.86 11.40
C ASP A 73 -2.74 5.35 11.55
N SER A 74 -3.14 4.54 10.56
CA SER A 74 -2.90 3.07 10.54
C SER A 74 -1.52 2.68 9.99
N LEU A 75 -0.76 3.67 9.50
CA LEU A 75 0.57 3.56 8.91
C LEU A 75 1.68 3.77 9.95
#